data_AF-A0A2K9LUF4-F1
#
_entry.id   AF-A0A2K9LUF4-F1
#
_cell.length_a   1.000
_cell.length_b   1.000
_cell.length_c   1.000
_cell.angle_alpha   90.00
_cell.angle_beta   90.00
_cell.angle_gamma   90.00
#
_symmetry.space_group_name_H-M   'P 1'
#
loop_
_entity.id
_entity.type
_entity.pdbx_description
1 polymer ?
#
loop_
_entity_poly.entity_id
_entity_poly.type
_entity_poly.pdbx_seq_one_letter_code
_entity_poly.pdbx_strand_id
1 'polypeptide(L)'
;MKKSKNFDTYTKLFLSGVFIVTIFDLALVLSISIRSVIYAIEGKWLIIAIQALPLVFFSTLLIFETKLLIKFFKNLKKAKQEDEFEKYIRAHDLTIKDNMKGYKKEMIFVYLSSSFIVLFGGIGVIPLVFLLKGEKAYKIWSKDK
;
A
#
# COMPACT_ATOMS: atom_id res chain seq x y z
N MET A 1 8.84 -12.04 -25.12
CA MET A 1 9.92 -11.55 -24.23
C MET A 1 9.89 -10.05 -23.91
N LYS A 2 9.80 -9.10 -24.86
CA LYS A 2 9.82 -7.64 -24.53
C LYS A 2 8.59 -7.15 -23.72
N LYS A 3 7.39 -7.70 -23.96
CA LYS A 3 6.16 -7.34 -23.23
C LYS A 3 6.22 -7.71 -21.74
N SER A 4 6.64 -8.93 -21.40
CA SER A 4 6.71 -9.38 -19.99
C SER A 4 7.71 -8.56 -19.16
N LYS A 5 8.83 -8.17 -19.76
CA LYS A 5 9.83 -7.30 -19.11
C LYS A 5 9.24 -5.95 -18.69
N ASN A 6 8.37 -5.35 -19.51
CA ASN A 6 7.69 -4.10 -19.15
C ASN A 6 6.65 -4.31 -18.04
N PHE A 7 5.89 -5.41 -18.09
CA PHE A 7 4.88 -5.71 -17.08
C PHE A 7 5.48 -5.95 -15.69
N ASP A 8 6.62 -6.64 -15.62
CA ASP A 8 7.37 -6.83 -14.38
C ASP A 8 7.83 -5.49 -13.77
N THR A 9 8.36 -4.58 -14.60
CA THR A 9 8.73 -3.22 -14.16
C THR A 9 7.54 -2.45 -13.61
N TYR A 10 6.39 -2.46 -14.27
CA TYR A 10 5.20 -1.75 -13.77
C TYR A 10 4.62 -2.37 -12.50
N THR A 11 4.74 -3.70 -12.33
CA THR A 11 4.33 -4.38 -11.10
C THR A 11 5.30 -4.08 -9.94
N LYS A 12 6.59 -3.93 -10.23
CA LYS A 12 7.56 -3.39 -9.25
C LYS A 12 7.22 -1.97 -8.84
N LEU A 13 6.84 -1.11 -9.80
CA LEU A 13 6.39 0.25 -9.49
C LEU A 13 5.14 0.22 -8.60
N PHE A 14 4.16 -0.65 -8.88
CA PHE A 14 3.00 -0.87 -8.02
C PHE A 14 3.43 -1.16 -6.58
N LEU A 15 4.31 -2.16 -6.39
CA LEU A 15 4.79 -2.55 -5.07
C LEU A 15 5.53 -1.40 -4.38
N SER A 16 6.39 -0.69 -5.10
CA SER A 16 7.08 0.50 -4.59
C SER A 16 6.09 1.59 -4.17
N GLY A 17 5.00 1.78 -4.93
CA GLY A 17 3.91 2.70 -4.59
C GLY A 17 3.27 2.34 -3.26
N VAL A 18 2.82 1.08 -3.08
CA VAL A 18 2.24 0.61 -1.81
C VAL A 18 3.25 0.78 -0.67
N PHE A 19 4.52 0.44 -0.90
CA PHE A 19 5.56 0.53 0.13
C PHE A 19 5.82 1.97 0.59
N ILE A 20 5.89 2.92 -0.35
CA ILE A 20 6.06 4.35 -0.04
C ILE A 20 4.90 4.85 0.81
N VAL A 21 3.66 4.53 0.43
CA VAL A 21 2.45 4.93 1.17
C VAL A 21 2.49 4.39 2.60
N THR A 22 2.81 3.12 2.77
CA THR A 22 2.91 2.48 4.10
C THR A 22 3.97 3.13 4.99
N ILE A 23 5.11 3.57 4.44
CA ILE A 23 6.13 4.29 5.23
C ILE A 23 5.60 5.64 5.71
N PHE A 24 4.89 6.38 4.85
CA PHE A 24 4.31 7.66 5.23
C PHE A 24 3.22 7.51 6.28
N ASP A 25 2.32 6.55 6.12
CA ASP A 25 1.28 6.26 7.12
C ASP A 25 1.87 5.80 8.45
N LEU A 26 2.92 4.97 8.41
CA LEU A 26 3.66 4.58 9.61
C LEU A 26 4.27 5.80 10.31
N ALA A 27 4.89 6.71 9.55
CA ALA A 27 5.46 7.94 10.11
C ALA A 27 4.38 8.84 10.74
N LEU A 28 3.21 8.95 10.13
CA LEU A 28 2.07 9.68 10.68
C LEU A 28 1.56 9.07 11.98
N VAL A 29 1.32 7.76 11.99
CA VAL A 29 0.87 7.02 13.19
C VAL A 29 1.87 7.15 14.33
N LEU A 30 3.18 7.02 14.05
CA LEU A 30 4.23 7.21 15.04
C LEU A 30 4.27 8.66 15.56
N SER A 31 4.15 9.64 14.67
CA SER A 31 4.13 11.06 15.05
C SER A 31 2.97 11.42 15.97
N ILE A 32 1.76 10.92 15.69
CA ILE A 32 0.58 11.13 16.53
C ILE A 32 0.73 10.38 17.87
N SER A 33 1.23 9.14 17.84
CA SER A 33 1.47 8.33 19.04
C SER A 33 2.45 9.02 20.00
N ILE A 34 3.60 9.49 19.50
CA ILE A 34 4.60 10.18 20.33
C ILE A 34 4.03 11.45 20.94
N ARG A 35 3.30 12.26 20.17
CA ARG A 35 2.62 13.46 20.69
C ARG A 35 1.58 13.12 21.76
N SER A 36 0.82 12.04 21.56
CA SER A 36 -0.16 11.58 22.54
C SER A 36 0.50 11.19 23.88
N VAL A 37 1.67 10.55 23.83
CA VAL A 37 2.46 10.24 25.04
C VAL A 37 2.95 11.51 25.74
N ILE A 38 3.48 12.47 25.00
CA ILE A 38 3.92 13.76 25.56
C ILE A 38 2.74 14.47 26.24
N TYR A 39 1.58 14.54 25.58
CA TYR A 39 0.39 15.18 26.15
C TYR A 39 -0.20 14.42 27.35
N ALA A 40 0.00 13.10 27.43
CA ALA A 40 -0.37 12.31 28.60
C ALA A 40 0.47 12.72 29.82
N ILE A 41 1.78 12.89 29.63
CA ILE A 41 2.71 13.34 30.67
C ILE A 41 2.37 14.77 31.12
N GLU A 42 1.99 15.64 30.19
CA GLU A 42 1.55 17.02 30.48
C GLU A 42 0.13 17.12 31.07
N GLY A 43 -0.60 16.01 31.25
CA GLY A 43 -1.97 16.00 31.78
C GLY A 43 -3.04 16.57 30.84
N LYS A 44 -2.74 16.72 29.54
CA LYS A 44 -3.64 17.32 28.54
C LYS A 44 -4.57 16.29 27.90
N TRP A 45 -5.43 15.68 28.72
CA TRP A 45 -6.33 14.58 28.33
C TRP A 45 -7.28 14.90 27.16
N LEU A 46 -7.80 16.15 27.09
CA LEU A 46 -8.70 16.56 26.00
C LEU A 46 -8.00 16.51 24.62
N ILE A 47 -6.72 16.89 24.55
CA ILE A 47 -5.95 16.87 23.31
C ILE A 47 -5.73 15.42 22.85
N ILE A 48 -5.47 14.51 23.78
CA ILE A 48 -5.30 13.08 23.50
C ILE A 48 -6.61 12.49 22.95
N ALA A 49 -7.76 12.83 23.55
CA ALA A 49 -9.06 12.38 23.08
C ALA A 49 -9.35 12.84 21.63
N ILE A 50 -8.98 14.08 21.29
CA ILE A 50 -9.11 14.61 19.93
C ILE A 50 -8.16 13.88 18.96
N GLN A 51 -6.93 13.55 19.39
CA GLN A 51 -5.95 12.82 18.58
C GLN A 51 -6.24 11.34 18.41
N ALA A 52 -7.09 10.74 19.25
CA ALA A 52 -7.48 9.34 19.12
C ALA A 52 -8.19 9.06 17.79
N LEU A 53 -9.03 9.99 17.31
CA LEU A 53 -9.76 9.82 16.04
C LEU A 53 -8.83 9.73 14.81
N PRO A 54 -7.92 10.69 14.56
CA PRO A 54 -6.96 10.53 13.47
C PRO A 54 -6.02 9.34 13.69
N LEU A 55 -5.64 9.02 14.93
CA LEU A 55 -4.80 7.86 15.22
C LEU A 55 -5.47 6.55 14.79
N VAL A 56 -6.74 6.33 15.16
CA VAL A 56 -7.50 5.14 14.77
C VAL A 56 -7.69 5.10 13.25
N PHE A 57 -7.98 6.24 12.62
CA PHE A 57 -8.14 6.34 11.17
C PHE A 57 -6.86 5.94 10.41
N PHE A 58 -5.72 6.57 10.70
CA PHE A 58 -4.44 6.25 10.03
C PHE A 58 -3.91 4.87 10.40
N SER A 59 -4.14 4.39 11.62
CA SER A 59 -3.79 3.01 11.98
C SER A 59 -4.60 2.00 11.17
N THR A 60 -5.88 2.28 10.91
CA THR A 60 -6.72 1.42 10.07
C THR A 60 -6.20 1.37 8.64
N LEU A 61 -5.85 2.53 8.05
CA LEU A 61 -5.20 2.60 6.73
C LEU A 61 -3.95 1.74 6.69
N LEU A 62 -3.02 1.99 7.62
CA LEU A 62 -1.75 1.27 7.72
C LEU A 62 -1.92 -0.25 7.82
N ILE A 63 -2.92 -0.73 8.56
CA ILE A 63 -3.22 -2.16 8.68
C ILE A 63 -3.60 -2.76 7.32
N PHE A 64 -4.47 -2.09 6.54
CA PHE A 64 -4.89 -2.60 5.23
C PHE A 64 -3.73 -2.66 4.24
N GLU A 65 -2.88 -1.64 4.23
CA GLU A 65 -1.70 -1.58 3.36
C GLU A 65 -0.66 -2.62 3.73
N THR A 66 -0.37 -2.75 5.03
CA THR A 66 0.56 -3.75 5.55
C THR A 66 0.05 -5.16 5.23
N LYS A 67 -1.25 -5.40 5.37
CA LYS A 67 -1.88 -6.68 5.01
C LYS A 67 -1.73 -6.99 3.51
N LEU A 68 -1.89 -5.98 2.65
CA LEU A 68 -1.69 -6.13 1.20
C LEU A 68 -0.22 -6.45 0.89
N LEU A 69 0.73 -5.75 1.51
CA LEU A 69 2.16 -6.01 1.36
C LEU A 69 2.53 -7.43 1.82
N ILE A 70 2.06 -7.85 3.00
CA ILE A 70 2.32 -9.20 3.53
C ILE A 70 1.77 -10.26 2.57
N LYS A 71 0.55 -10.09 2.06
CA LYS A 71 -0.06 -11.01 1.09
C LYS A 71 0.78 -11.09 -0.18
N PHE A 72 1.21 -9.94 -0.70
CA PHE A 72 2.07 -9.87 -1.88
C PHE A 72 3.41 -10.58 -1.65
N PHE A 73 4.12 -10.30 -0.55
CA PHE A 73 5.41 -10.94 -0.25
C PHE A 73 5.27 -12.45 -0.02
N LYS A 74 4.18 -12.90 0.61
CA LYS A 74 3.88 -14.33 0.77
C LYS A 74 3.71 -15.00 -0.60
N ASN A 75 2.98 -14.37 -1.51
CA ASN A 75 2.75 -14.91 -2.85
C ASN A 75 3.97 -14.76 -3.78
N LEU A 76 4.82 -13.75 -3.55
CA LEU A 76 6.11 -13.61 -4.21
C LEU A 76 7.07 -14.75 -3.86
N LYS A 77 7.09 -15.15 -2.57
CA LYS A 77 7.88 -16.30 -2.12
C LYS A 77 7.44 -17.61 -2.80
N LYS A 78 6.13 -17.79 -3.01
CA LYS A 78 5.58 -18.93 -3.78
C LYS A 78 5.96 -18.85 -5.26
N ALA A 79 5.75 -17.70 -5.90
CA ALA A 79 6.05 -17.50 -7.32
C ALA A 79 7.55 -17.69 -7.66
N LYS A 80 8.45 -17.38 -6.72
CA LYS A 80 9.90 -17.60 -6.86
C LYS A 80 10.27 -19.08 -7.05
N GLN A 81 9.43 -20.02 -6.65
CA GLN A 81 9.69 -21.46 -6.79
C GLN A 81 9.40 -22.00 -8.20
N GLU A 82 8.65 -21.26 -9.02
CA GLU A 82 8.11 -21.78 -10.29
C GLU A 82 8.66 -21.08 -11.55
N ASP A 83 9.02 -19.79 -11.51
CA ASP A 83 9.59 -19.09 -12.69
C ASP A 83 10.23 -17.73 -12.32
N GLU A 84 11.47 -17.47 -12.76
CA GLU A 84 12.19 -16.23 -12.38
C GLU A 84 11.74 -14.98 -13.15
N PHE A 85 11.32 -15.13 -14.41
CA PHE A 85 11.18 -14.01 -15.35
C PHE A 85 9.87 -13.21 -15.18
N GLU A 86 8.87 -13.76 -14.48
CA GLU A 86 7.54 -13.14 -14.29
C GLU A 86 7.05 -13.18 -12.83
N LYS A 87 7.95 -13.41 -11.87
CA LYS A 87 7.58 -13.64 -10.48
C LYS A 87 6.75 -12.52 -9.83
N TYR A 88 6.98 -11.25 -10.17
CA TYR A 88 6.24 -10.13 -9.58
C TYR A 88 4.82 -10.02 -10.13
N ILE A 89 4.64 -10.15 -11.46
CA ILE A 89 3.30 -10.13 -12.04
C ILE A 89 2.49 -11.36 -11.65
N ARG A 90 3.14 -12.52 -11.51
CA ARG A 90 2.50 -13.73 -11.01
C ARG A 90 2.12 -13.63 -9.53
N ALA A 91 2.96 -13.02 -8.71
CA ALA A 91 2.64 -12.72 -7.32
C ALA A 91 1.45 -11.75 -7.20
N HIS A 92 1.39 -10.74 -8.06
CA HIS A 92 0.26 -9.80 -8.13
C HIS A 92 -1.03 -10.52 -8.53
N ASP A 93 -0.99 -11.37 -9.56
CA ASP A 93 -2.12 -12.17 -10.01
C ASP A 93 -2.65 -13.11 -8.90
N LEU A 94 -1.76 -13.82 -8.20
CA LEU A 94 -2.12 -14.65 -7.05
C LEU A 94 -2.74 -13.83 -5.92
N THR A 95 -2.21 -12.64 -5.65
CA THR A 95 -2.73 -11.72 -4.62
C THR A 95 -4.17 -11.29 -4.92
N ILE A 96 -4.51 -11.12 -6.20
CA ILE A 96 -5.87 -10.78 -6.66
C ILE A 96 -6.78 -12.01 -6.62
N LYS A 97 -6.30 -13.16 -7.09
CA LYS A 97 -7.08 -14.40 -7.20
C LYS A 97 -7.44 -15.01 -5.84
N ASP A 98 -6.52 -14.95 -4.87
CA ASP A 98 -6.74 -15.51 -3.53
C ASP A 98 -7.95 -14.88 -2.82
N ASN A 99 -8.21 -13.58 -3.04
CA ASN A 99 -9.39 -12.90 -2.49
C ASN A 99 -9.68 -11.57 -3.22
N MET A 100 -10.40 -11.64 -4.35
CA MET A 100 -10.68 -10.45 -5.16
C MET A 100 -11.48 -9.38 -4.41
N LYS A 101 -12.47 -9.77 -3.60
CA LYS A 101 -13.28 -8.81 -2.82
C LYS A 101 -12.44 -8.10 -1.75
N GLY A 102 -11.56 -8.84 -1.08
CA GLY A 102 -10.61 -8.29 -0.11
C GLY A 102 -9.59 -7.36 -0.76
N TYR A 103 -9.03 -7.75 -1.91
CA TYR A 103 -8.09 -6.93 -2.67
C TYR A 103 -8.69 -5.58 -3.08
N LYS A 104 -9.92 -5.56 -3.60
CA LYS A 104 -10.61 -4.30 -3.96
C LYS A 104 -10.75 -3.36 -2.75
N LYS A 105 -11.10 -3.90 -1.58
CA LYS A 105 -11.18 -3.11 -0.34
C LYS A 105 -9.81 -2.57 0.06
N GLU A 106 -8.80 -3.43 0.13
CA GLU A 106 -7.40 -3.07 0.44
C GLU A 106 -6.90 -1.94 -0.48
N MET A 107 -7.17 -2.03 -1.78
CA MET A 107 -6.80 -1.00 -2.76
C MET A 107 -7.51 0.34 -2.56
N ILE A 108 -8.79 0.34 -2.17
CA ILE A 108 -9.51 1.59 -1.85
C ILE A 108 -8.82 2.32 -0.70
N PHE A 109 -8.40 1.60 0.34
CA PHE A 109 -7.67 2.19 1.46
C PHE A 109 -6.31 2.75 1.03
N VAL A 110 -5.54 2.02 0.20
CA VAL A 110 -4.26 2.50 -0.35
C VAL A 110 -4.44 3.80 -1.16
N TYR A 111 -5.49 3.88 -2.00
CA TYR A 111 -5.78 5.10 -2.76
C TYR A 111 -6.23 6.25 -1.88
N LEU A 112 -7.00 5.96 -0.83
CA LEU A 112 -7.44 6.95 0.13
C LEU A 112 -6.23 7.53 0.87
N SER A 113 -5.33 6.66 1.36
CA SER A 113 -4.08 7.08 1.99
C SER A 113 -3.20 7.90 1.05
N SER A 114 -2.99 7.44 -0.18
CA SER A 114 -2.25 8.20 -1.20
C SER A 114 -2.83 9.60 -1.41
N SER A 115 -4.16 9.72 -1.41
CA SER A 115 -4.85 11.01 -1.55
C SER A 115 -4.60 11.93 -0.34
N PHE A 116 -4.59 11.38 0.88
CA PHE A 116 -4.22 12.14 2.07
C PHE A 116 -2.76 12.60 2.03
N ILE A 117 -1.82 11.74 1.62
CA ILE A 117 -0.41 12.12 1.48
C ILE A 117 -0.24 13.24 0.44
N VAL A 118 -1.03 13.22 -0.65
CA VAL A 118 -1.07 14.35 -1.60
C VAL A 118 -1.50 15.63 -0.89
N LEU A 119 -2.57 15.58 -0.10
CA LEU A 119 -3.08 16.75 0.62
C LEU A 119 -2.10 17.29 1.68
N PHE A 120 -1.31 16.42 2.34
CA PHE A 120 -0.40 16.82 3.41
C PHE A 120 0.97 17.33 2.93
N GLY A 121 1.35 17.14 1.66
CA GLY A 121 2.65 17.61 1.20
C GLY A 121 2.96 17.44 -0.28
N GLY A 122 1.99 17.10 -1.13
CA GLY A 122 2.17 16.95 -2.59
C GLY A 122 2.99 15.73 -3.03
N ILE A 123 3.77 15.11 -2.13
CA ILE A 123 4.63 13.95 -2.42
C ILE A 123 3.82 12.70 -2.80
N GLY A 124 2.55 12.62 -2.37
CA GLY A 124 1.66 11.49 -2.64
C GLY A 124 1.32 11.27 -4.12
N VAL A 125 1.63 12.22 -5.01
CA VAL A 125 1.37 12.09 -6.45
C VAL A 125 2.22 10.96 -7.06
N ILE A 126 3.47 10.81 -6.60
CA ILE A 126 4.40 9.78 -7.09
C ILE A 126 3.87 8.36 -6.83
N PRO A 127 3.56 7.95 -5.58
CA PRO A 127 3.02 6.63 -5.32
C PRO A 127 1.66 6.42 -6.01
N LEU A 128 0.81 7.45 -6.09
CA LEU A 128 -0.47 7.34 -6.82
C LEU A 128 -0.27 6.99 -8.30
N VAL A 129 0.66 7.67 -8.98
CA VAL A 129 0.99 7.38 -10.38
C VAL A 129 1.55 5.97 -10.53
N PHE A 130 2.36 5.51 -9.58
CA PHE A 130 2.93 4.15 -9.59
C PHE A 130 1.84 3.09 -9.44
N LEU A 131 0.88 3.29 -8.52
CA LEU A 131 -0.26 2.40 -8.33
C LEU A 131 -1.13 2.32 -9.59
N LEU A 132 -1.46 3.46 -10.21
CA LEU A 132 -2.28 3.51 -11.42
C LEU A 132 -1.60 2.84 -12.63
N LYS A 133 -0.30 3.11 -12.84
CA LYS A 133 0.46 2.48 -13.93
C LYS A 133 0.58 0.97 -13.72
N GLY A 134 0.80 0.54 -12.49
CA GLY A 134 0.84 -0.87 -12.09
C GLY A 134 -0.47 -1.61 -12.34
N GLU A 135 -1.60 -1.05 -11.87
CA GLU A 135 -2.93 -1.62 -12.12
C GLU A 135 -3.24 -1.71 -13.62
N LYS A 136 -2.91 -0.66 -14.38
CA LYS A 136 -3.14 -0.65 -15.84
C LYS A 136 -2.32 -1.72 -16.53
N ALA A 137 -1.05 -1.89 -16.14
CA ALA A 137 -0.18 -2.93 -16.67
C ALA A 137 -0.73 -4.34 -16.40
N TYR A 138 -1.20 -4.60 -15.18
CA TYR A 138 -1.86 -5.87 -14.83
C TYR A 138 -3.12 -6.11 -15.67
N LYS A 139 -4.00 -5.12 -15.80
CA LYS A 139 -5.23 -5.24 -16.61
C LYS A 139 -4.96 -5.55 -18.07
N ILE A 140 -3.88 -5.02 -18.64
CA ILE A 140 -3.45 -5.32 -20.02
C ILE A 140 -2.92 -6.75 -20.11
N TRP A 141 -2.01 -7.14 -19.21
CA TRP A 141 -1.46 -8.50 -19.18
C TRP A 141 -2.53 -9.58 -19.00
N SER A 142 -3.51 -9.34 -18.11
CA SER A 142 -4.60 -10.29 -17.86
C SER A 142 -5.56 -10.46 -19.04
N LYS A 143 -5.61 -9.51 -19.99
CA LYS A 143 -6.42 -9.60 -21.22
C LYS A 143 -5.68 -10.27 -22.37
N ASP A 144 -4.35 -10.17 -22.38
CA ASP A 144 -3.47 -10.79 -23.38
C ASP A 144 -3.19 -12.28 -23.08
N LYS A 145 -3.74 -12.82 -21.98
CA LYS A 145 -3.63 -14.22 -21.55
C LYS A 145 -4.84 -15.03 -21.99
#